data_AF-A0A222P098-F1
#
_entry.id   AF-A0A222P098-F1
#
_cell.length_a   1.000
_cell.length_b   1.000
_cell.length_c   1.000
_cell.angle_alpha   90.00
_cell.angle_beta   90.00
_cell.angle_gamma   90.00
#
_symmetry.space_group_name_H-M   'P 1'
#
loop_
_entity.id
_entity.type
_entity.pdbx_description
1 polymer ?
#
loop_
_entity_poly.entity_id
_entity_poly.type
_entity_poly.pdbx_seq_one_letter_code
_entity_poly.pdbx_strand_id
1 'polypeptide(L)'
;MGRETWDTIKRSKAFYIRTYRKGGTFVIVSLIINILLSLLIYYIHFNQPEPDFYATSGITPPIQLTPLNAPNYSSTPLLEPDPTNEDETRVIPQ
;
A
#
# COMPACT_ATOMS: atom_id res chain seq x y z
N MET A 1 7.48 20.60 60.83
CA MET A 1 7.74 20.43 59.38
C MET A 1 8.26 21.75 58.83
N GLY A 2 9.43 21.77 58.19
CA GLY A 2 10.05 23.00 57.67
C GLY A 2 9.48 23.38 56.29
N ARG A 3 9.53 24.68 55.95
CA ARG A 3 9.10 25.21 54.65
C ARG A 3 9.78 24.50 53.47
N GLU A 4 11.07 24.16 53.60
CA GLU A 4 11.82 23.44 52.56
C GLU A 4 11.27 22.04 52.28
N THR A 5 10.84 21.32 53.32
CA THR A 5 10.24 19.99 53.17
C THR A 5 8.92 20.10 52.40
N TRP A 6 8.13 21.14 52.69
CA TRP A 6 6.87 21.42 52.00
C TRP A 6 7.07 21.78 50.53
N ASP A 7 8.03 22.64 50.22
CA ASP A 7 8.34 23.03 48.84
C ASP A 7 8.87 21.85 48.01
N THR A 8 9.66 20.97 48.64
CA THR A 8 10.14 19.74 48.00
C THR A 8 9.00 18.78 47.67
N ILE A 9 8.04 18.60 48.59
CA ILE A 9 6.84 17.79 48.35
C ILE A 9 5.97 18.40 47.23
N LYS A 10 5.83 19.73 47.21
CA LYS A 10 5.04 20.42 46.19
C LYS A 10 5.67 20.29 44.80
N ARG A 11 6.99 20.47 44.71
CA ARG A 11 7.73 20.39 43.44
C ARG A 11 7.78 18.97 42.88
N SER A 12 7.97 17.96 43.73
CA SER A 12 7.94 16.55 43.32
C SER A 12 6.57 16.13 42.79
N LYS A 13 5.47 16.44 43.50
CA LYS A 13 4.10 16.17 43.02
C LYS A 13 3.80 16.87 41.70
N ALA A 14 4.22 18.14 41.54
CA ALA A 14 4.05 18.87 40.30
C ALA A 14 4.84 18.27 39.13
N PHE A 15 6.04 17.74 39.38
CA PHE A 15 6.83 17.02 38.39
C PHE A 15 6.11 15.75 37.92
N TYR A 16 5.64 14.90 38.84
CA TYR A 16 4.90 13.69 38.47
C TYR A 16 3.67 14.01 37.63
N ILE A 17 2.83 14.97 38.06
CA ILE A 17 1.62 15.36 37.31
C ILE A 17 1.95 15.81 35.89
N ARG A 18 2.99 16.65 35.72
CA ARG A 18 3.40 17.14 34.39
C ARG A 18 3.95 16.01 33.53
N THR A 19 4.76 15.12 34.09
CA THR A 19 5.34 13.98 33.37
C THR A 19 4.27 12.99 32.93
N TYR A 20 3.32 12.63 33.80
CA TYR A 20 2.20 11.75 33.45
C TYR A 20 1.27 12.36 32.42
N ARG A 21 0.96 13.67 32.51
CA ARG A 21 0.14 14.34 31.48
C ARG A 21 0.83 14.35 30.13
N LYS A 22 2.12 14.68 30.09
CA LYS A 22 2.90 14.64 28.84
C LYS A 22 2.99 13.23 28.28
N GLY A 23 3.29 12.23 29.11
CA GLY A 23 3.32 10.83 28.71
C GLY A 23 1.98 10.38 28.14
N GLY A 24 0.88 10.69 28.81
CA GLY A 24 -0.48 10.42 28.33
C GLY A 24 -0.77 11.11 26.98
N THR A 25 -0.38 12.38 26.82
CA THR A 25 -0.50 13.08 25.54
C THR A 25 0.30 12.38 24.43
N PHE A 26 1.53 11.95 24.69
CA PHE A 26 2.33 11.22 23.70
C PHE A 26 1.70 9.88 23.32
N VAL A 27 1.13 9.15 24.28
CA VAL A 27 0.41 7.89 24.01
C VAL A 27 -0.82 8.15 23.15
N ILE A 28 -1.62 9.18 23.48
CA ILE A 28 -2.81 9.55 22.69
C ILE A 28 -2.41 9.96 21.27
N VAL A 29 -1.39 10.80 21.13
CA VAL A 29 -0.88 11.22 19.82
C VAL A 29 -0.38 10.02 19.01
N SER A 30 0.37 9.11 19.64
CA SER A 30 0.83 7.88 19.00
C SER A 30 -0.34 7.00 18.55
N LEU A 31 -1.38 6.86 19.37
CA LEU A 31 -2.59 6.13 19.01
C LEU A 31 -3.30 6.76 17.81
N ILE A 32 -3.47 8.08 17.79
CA ILE A 32 -4.07 8.81 16.67
C ILE A 32 -3.27 8.56 15.39
N ILE A 33 -1.95 8.66 15.44
CA ILE A 33 -1.08 8.39 14.28
C ILE A 33 -1.27 6.96 13.76
N ASN A 34 -1.33 5.97 14.66
CA ASN A 34 -1.56 4.57 14.27
C ASN A 34 -2.93 4.37 13.61
N ILE A 35 -3.98 5.02 14.13
CA ILE A 35 -5.32 4.97 13.54
C ILE A 35 -5.29 5.60 12.13
N LEU A 36 -4.67 6.76 11.97
CA LEU A 36 -4.54 7.43 10.67
C LEU A 36 -3.76 6.58 9.66
N LEU A 37 -2.66 5.95 10.08
CA LEU A 37 -1.89 5.04 9.24
C LEU A 37 -2.72 3.82 8.82
N SER A 38 -3.48 3.24 9.74
CA SER A 38 -4.35 2.10 9.44
C SER A 38 -5.44 2.48 8.43
N LEU A 39 -6.07 3.64 8.61
CA LEU A 39 -7.07 4.17 7.68
C LEU A 39 -6.46 4.48 6.31
N LEU A 40 -5.25 5.01 6.27
CA LEU A 40 -4.55 5.30 5.01
C LEU A 40 -4.23 4.00 4.25
N ILE A 41 -3.71 2.98 4.94
CA ILE A 41 -3.44 1.66 4.34
C ILE A 41 -4.74 1.07 3.80
N TYR A 42 -5.81 1.11 4.59
CA TYR A 42 -7.14 0.66 4.17
C TYR A 42 -7.60 1.42 2.91
N TYR A 43 -7.52 2.74 2.92
CA TYR A 43 -7.93 3.57 1.79
C TYR A 43 -7.13 3.23 0.52
N ILE A 44 -5.81 3.15 0.62
CA ILE A 44 -4.94 2.82 -0.50
C ILE A 44 -5.27 1.44 -1.05
N HIS A 45 -5.50 0.44 -0.19
CA HIS A 45 -5.75 -0.93 -0.62
C HIS A 45 -7.08 -1.10 -1.37
N PHE A 46 -8.14 -0.41 -0.92
CA PHE A 46 -9.47 -0.52 -1.53
C PHE A 46 -9.71 0.46 -2.68
N ASN A 47 -8.89 1.50 -2.82
CA ASN A 47 -8.96 2.46 -3.93
C ASN A 47 -7.79 2.28 -4.91
N GLN A 48 -7.20 1.08 -4.96
CA GLN A 48 -6.23 0.78 -6.01
C GLN A 48 -6.94 0.83 -7.36
N PRO A 49 -6.37 1.53 -8.37
CA PRO A 49 -6.91 1.46 -9.71
C PRO A 49 -6.88 0.02 -10.19
N GLU A 50 -7.83 -0.35 -11.05
CA GLU A 50 -7.79 -1.65 -11.70
C GLU A 50 -6.47 -1.79 -12.48
N PRO A 51 -5.74 -2.91 -12.32
CA PRO A 51 -4.49 -3.11 -13.02
C PRO A 51 -4.73 -3.21 -14.53
N ASP A 52 -3.98 -2.41 -15.29
CA ASP A 52 -3.93 -2.55 -16.74
C ASP A 52 -3.12 -3.78 -17.12
N PHE A 53 -3.70 -4.64 -17.95
CA PHE A 53 -3.04 -5.83 -18.48
C PHE A 53 -2.72 -5.61 -19.96
N TYR A 54 -1.57 -6.09 -20.41
CA TYR A 54 -1.17 -6.01 -21.81
C TYR A 54 -0.74 -7.38 -22.31
N ALA A 55 -1.20 -7.76 -23.50
CA ALA A 55 -0.63 -8.88 -24.24
C ALA A 55 0.52 -8.36 -25.10
N THR A 56 1.67 -9.03 -25.01
CA THR A 56 2.84 -8.75 -25.85
C THR A 56 3.17 -9.98 -26.67
N SER A 57 3.46 -9.78 -27.95
CA SER A 57 4.03 -10.80 -28.83
C SER A 57 5.32 -10.25 -29.45
N GLY A 58 6.13 -11.11 -30.05
CA GLY A 58 7.35 -10.69 -30.76
C GLY A 58 7.08 -9.99 -32.10
N ILE A 59 5.81 -9.92 -32.53
CA ILE A 59 5.41 -9.52 -33.88
C ILE A 59 4.46 -8.30 -33.84
N THR A 60 3.53 -8.25 -32.88
CA THR A 60 2.55 -7.15 -32.75
C THR A 60 2.91 -6.20 -31.60
N PRO A 61 2.53 -4.90 -31.70
CA PRO A 61 2.67 -3.98 -30.58
C PRO A 61 1.86 -4.46 -29.36
N PRO A 62 2.21 -4.02 -28.14
CA PRO A 62 1.45 -4.36 -26.93
C PRO A 62 -0.03 -3.97 -27.05
N ILE A 63 -0.92 -4.93 -26.82
CA ILE A 63 -2.38 -4.73 -26.88
C ILE A 63 -2.90 -4.66 -25.44
N GLN A 64 -3.62 -3.59 -25.08
CA GLN A 64 -4.28 -3.48 -23.76
C GLN A 64 -5.44 -4.46 -23.68
N LEU A 65 -5.45 -5.30 -22.65
CA LEU A 65 -6.44 -6.32 -22.40
C LEU A 65 -7.58 -5.74 -21.57
N THR A 66 -8.80 -6.21 -21.86
CA THR A 66 -9.97 -5.94 -21.03
C THR A 66 -10.05 -6.99 -19.93
N PRO A 67 -10.04 -6.61 -18.64
CA PRO A 67 -10.17 -7.57 -17.55
C PRO A 67 -11.53 -8.26 -17.58
N LEU A 68 -11.55 -9.55 -17.25
CA LEU A 68 -12.78 -10.34 -17.16
C LEU A 68 -13.09 -10.66 -15.70
N ASN A 69 -14.38 -10.59 -15.35
CA ASN A 69 -14.88 -10.94 -14.01
C ASN A 69 -14.93 -12.46 -13.76
N ALA A 70 -14.76 -13.28 -14.80
CA ALA A 70 -14.77 -14.74 -14.73
C ALA A 70 -13.86 -15.35 -15.79
N PRO A 71 -13.36 -16.58 -15.59
CA PRO A 71 -12.58 -17.28 -16.62
C PRO A 71 -13.37 -17.47 -17.92
N ASN A 72 -12.66 -17.41 -19.06
CA ASN A 72 -13.27 -17.74 -20.34
C ASN A 72 -13.45 -19.27 -20.45
N TYR A 73 -14.69 -19.74 -20.36
CA TYR A 73 -15.05 -21.14 -20.57
C TYR A 73 -15.48 -21.47 -22.01
N SER A 74 -15.47 -20.49 -22.91
CA SER A 74 -15.78 -20.73 -24.32
C SER A 74 -14.60 -21.42 -25.03
N SER A 75 -14.90 -22.14 -26.10
CA SER A 75 -13.89 -22.70 -27.01
C SER A 75 -13.30 -21.66 -27.97
N THR A 76 -13.71 -20.39 -27.84
CA THR A 76 -13.25 -19.28 -28.68
C THR A 76 -12.19 -18.45 -27.94
N PRO A 77 -10.98 -18.29 -28.51
CA PRO A 77 -9.97 -17.39 -27.97
C PRO A 77 -10.49 -15.94 -27.86
N LEU A 78 -10.02 -15.21 -26.84
CA LEU A 78 -10.40 -13.79 -26.63
C LEU A 78 -9.65 -12.83 -27.54
N LEU A 79 -8.46 -13.23 -27.99
CA LEU A 79 -7.60 -12.45 -28.86
C LEU A 79 -7.57 -13.12 -30.23
N GLU A 80 -7.44 -12.29 -31.26
CA GLU A 80 -7.17 -12.79 -32.60
C GLU A 80 -5.80 -13.48 -32.65
N PRO A 81 -5.62 -14.49 -33.52
CA PRO A 81 -4.32 -15.11 -33.73
C PRO A 81 -3.27 -14.08 -34.12
N ASP A 82 -2.05 -14.22 -33.59
CA ASP A 82 -0.92 -13.40 -34.03
C ASP A 82 -0.73 -13.53 -35.55
N PRO A 83 -0.36 -12.43 -36.25
CA PRO A 83 -0.06 -12.48 -37.66
C PRO A 83 1.11 -13.43 -37.94
N THR A 84 0.96 -14.27 -38.96
CA THR A 84 2.04 -15.15 -39.42
C THR A 84 3.14 -14.33 -40.07
N ASN A 85 4.33 -14.30 -39.46
CA ASN A 85 5.50 -13.69 -40.05
C ASN A 85 6.14 -14.68 -41.04
N GLU A 86 5.76 -14.60 -42.32
CA GLU A 86 6.28 -15.50 -43.38
C GLU A 86 7.77 -15.24 -43.73
N ASP A 87 8.33 -14.11 -43.29
CA ASP A 87 9.70 -13.66 -43.61
C ASP A 87 10.76 -14.01 -42.54
N GLU A 88 10.39 -14.71 -41.45
CA GLU A 88 11.36 -15.19 -40.46
C GLU A 88 12.09 -16.45 -40.96
N THR A 89 13.06 -16.29 -41.85
CA THR A 89 14.16 -17.27 -41.94
C THR A 89 14.89 -17.27 -40.60
N ARG A 90 14.47 -18.13 -39.67
CA ARG A 90 15.18 -18.37 -38.40
C ARG A 90 16.56 -18.93 -38.72
N VAL A 91 17.57 -18.07 -38.74
CA VAL A 91 18.96 -18.49 -38.87
C VAL A 91 19.34 -19.19 -37.56
N ILE A 92 19.45 -20.51 -37.59
CA ILE A 92 20.00 -21.28 -36.47
C ILE A 92 21.51 -21.01 -36.47
N PRO A 93 22.09 -20.42 -35.41
CA PRO A 93 23.54 -20.22 -35.33
C PRO A 93 24.24 -21.59 -35.32
N GLN A 94 25.30 -21.71 -36.12
CA GLN A 94 26.20 -22.87 -36.17
C GLN A 94 27.21 -22.82 -35.02
#